data_AF-A0A350NQQ5-F1
#
_entry.id   AF-A0A350NQQ5-F1
#
_cell.length_a   1.000
_cell.length_b   1.000
_cell.length_c   1.000
_cell.angle_alpha   90.00
_cell.angle_beta   90.00
_cell.angle_gamma   90.00
#
_symmetry.space_group_name_H-M   'P 1'
#
loop_
_entity.id
_entity.type
_entity.pdbx_description
1 polymer ?
#
loop_
_entity_poly.entity_id
_entity_poly.type
_entity_poly.pdbx_seq_one_letter_code
_entity_poly.pdbx_strand_id
1 'polypeptide(L)' 'FWQELLSTDSFRIYTNQDVLGVELAGALKNVVAIAAGICDGIGYGDNTKAAVITRGIAEITRLGKVMGAHPMTFAGLSG' A
#
# COMPACT_ATOMS: atom_id res chain seq x y z
N PHE A 1 -4.62 -14.14 19.43
CA PHE A 1 -4.89 -12.93 20.23
C PHE A 1 -5.34 -11.74 19.40
N TRP A 2 -4.44 -10.90 18.83
CA TRP A 2 -4.88 -9.64 18.16
C TRP A 2 -5.88 -9.85 17.02
N GLN A 3 -5.66 -10.89 16.21
CA GLN A 3 -6.56 -11.23 15.12
C GLN A 3 -7.98 -11.58 15.61
N GLU A 4 -8.09 -12.40 16.64
CA GLU A 4 -9.39 -12.81 17.21
C GLU A 4 -10.08 -11.65 17.94
N LEU A 5 -9.31 -10.82 18.64
CA LEU A 5 -9.84 -9.71 19.42
C LEU A 5 -10.46 -8.62 18.55
N LEU A 6 -9.88 -8.36 17.37
CA LEU A 6 -10.24 -7.24 16.52
C LEU A 6 -11.05 -7.64 15.29
N SER A 7 -11.17 -8.95 14.97
CA SER A 7 -12.00 -9.39 13.84
C SER A 7 -13.49 -9.41 14.20
N THR A 8 -14.32 -8.96 13.27
CA THR A 8 -15.79 -9.02 13.33
C THR A 8 -16.34 -9.58 12.03
N ASP A 9 -17.67 -9.79 11.95
CA ASP A 9 -18.34 -10.27 10.73
C ASP A 9 -18.12 -9.34 9.52
N SER A 10 -17.90 -8.04 9.75
CA SER A 10 -17.67 -7.03 8.71
C SER A 10 -16.21 -6.57 8.61
N PHE A 11 -15.33 -6.98 9.53
CA PHE A 11 -13.94 -6.56 9.56
C PHE A 11 -13.00 -7.74 9.80
N ARG A 12 -12.40 -8.25 8.71
CA ARG A 12 -11.51 -9.42 8.76
C ARG A 12 -10.05 -8.98 8.82
N ILE A 13 -9.35 -9.44 9.85
CA ILE A 13 -7.92 -9.15 10.03
C ILE A 13 -7.07 -10.31 9.55
N TYR A 14 -5.98 -9.97 8.87
CA TYR A 14 -4.90 -10.88 8.51
C TYR A 14 -3.64 -10.41 9.23
N THR A 15 -2.89 -11.36 9.79
CA THR A 15 -1.62 -11.07 10.46
C THR A 15 -0.47 -11.18 9.47
N ASN A 16 0.55 -10.34 9.65
CA ASN A 16 1.78 -10.38 8.86
C ASN A 16 2.97 -10.31 9.84
N GLN A 17 4.03 -11.08 9.55
CA GLN A 17 5.27 -11.06 10.32
C GLN A 17 6.21 -9.92 9.89
N ASP A 18 6.05 -9.39 8.69
CA ASP A 18 6.83 -8.27 8.16
C ASP A 18 6.27 -6.92 8.63
N VAL A 19 6.53 -6.59 9.90
CA VAL A 19 6.06 -5.34 10.53
C VAL A 19 6.60 -4.12 9.76
N LEU A 20 7.89 -4.13 9.40
CA LEU A 20 8.52 -3.05 8.66
C LEU A 20 7.84 -2.82 7.31
N GLY A 21 7.58 -3.88 6.54
CA GLY A 21 6.88 -3.76 5.26
C GLY A 21 5.47 -3.19 5.41
N VAL A 22 4.74 -3.60 6.45
CA VAL A 22 3.39 -3.09 6.73
C VAL A 22 3.41 -1.60 7.07
N GLU A 23 4.34 -1.17 7.92
CA GLU A 23 4.49 0.25 8.29
C GLU A 23 4.89 1.11 7.08
N LEU A 24 5.84 0.64 6.27
CA LEU A 24 6.28 1.32 5.06
C LEU A 24 5.14 1.44 4.04
N ALA A 25 4.40 0.37 3.80
CA ALA A 25 3.28 0.39 2.87
C ALA A 25 2.20 1.39 3.33
N GLY A 26 1.83 1.34 4.62
CA GLY A 26 0.84 2.25 5.21
C GLY A 26 1.24 3.72 5.17
N ALA A 27 2.52 4.02 5.41
CA ALA A 27 3.03 5.39 5.37
C ALA A 27 3.12 5.93 3.93
N LEU A 28 3.68 5.14 3.00
CA LEU A 28 4.05 5.60 1.67
C LEU A 28 2.87 5.66 0.69
N LYS A 29 1.81 4.88 0.91
CA LYS A 29 0.61 4.91 0.05
C LYS A 29 -0.03 6.30 -0.06
N ASN A 30 0.14 7.15 0.96
CA ASN A 30 -0.40 8.50 0.98
C ASN A 30 0.27 9.41 -0.06
N VAL A 31 1.57 9.21 -0.34
CA VAL A 31 2.29 9.94 -1.39
C VAL A 31 1.72 9.58 -2.77
N VAL A 32 1.46 8.29 -3.00
CA VAL A 32 0.85 7.80 -4.25
C VAL A 32 -0.59 8.30 -4.38
N ALA A 33 -1.36 8.34 -3.28
CA ALA A 33 -2.71 8.86 -3.26
C ALA A 33 -2.77 10.36 -3.62
N ILE A 34 -1.83 11.17 -3.14
CA ILE A 34 -1.71 12.58 -3.52
C ILE A 34 -1.42 12.70 -5.03
N ALA A 35 -0.48 11.92 -5.57
CA ALA A 35 -0.18 11.93 -7.00
C ALA A 35 -1.39 11.50 -7.86
N ALA A 36 -2.15 10.50 -7.40
CA ALA A 36 -3.41 10.09 -8.05
C ALA A 36 -4.46 11.21 -8.00
N GLY A 37 -4.60 11.91 -6.85
CA GLY A 37 -5.51 13.05 -6.70
C GLY A 37 -5.13 14.25 -7.57
N ILE A 38 -3.84 14.47 -7.84
CA ILE A 38 -3.38 15.46 -8.82
C ILE A 38 -3.82 15.05 -10.23
N CYS A 39 -3.72 13.76 -10.59
CA CYS A 39 -4.20 13.28 -11.89
C CYS A 39 -5.71 13.50 -12.05
N ASP A 40 -6.48 13.33 -10.97
CA ASP A 40 -7.91 13.64 -10.93
C ASP A 40 -8.17 15.14 -11.09
N GLY A 41 -7.45 15.98 -10.34
CA GLY A 41 -7.61 17.44 -10.40
C GLY A 41 -7.28 18.04 -11.77
N ILE A 42 -6.35 17.44 -12.52
CA ILE A 42 -5.99 17.87 -13.89
C ILE A 42 -6.92 17.26 -14.95
N GLY A 43 -7.64 16.17 -14.62
CA GLY A 43 -8.55 15.50 -15.56
C GLY A 43 -7.87 14.51 -16.52
N TYR A 44 -6.75 13.89 -16.12
CA TYR A 44 -6.01 12.94 -16.96
C TYR A 44 -6.69 11.57 -17.16
N GLY A 45 -7.79 11.31 -16.47
CA GLY A 45 -8.57 10.08 -16.57
C GLY A 45 -7.91 8.85 -15.94
N ASP A 46 -8.64 7.73 -15.99
CA ASP A 46 -8.32 6.55 -15.18
C ASP A 46 -7.07 5.80 -15.64
N ASN A 47 -6.75 5.79 -16.94
CA ASN A 47 -5.54 5.13 -17.46
C ASN A 47 -4.26 5.75 -16.90
N THR A 48 -4.21 7.09 -16.88
CA THR A 48 -3.05 7.82 -16.35
C THR A 48 -2.93 7.61 -14.85
N LYS A 49 -4.05 7.67 -14.12
CA LYS A 49 -4.10 7.37 -12.68
C LYS A 49 -3.63 5.95 -12.37
N ALA A 50 -4.11 4.96 -13.11
CA ALA A 50 -3.70 3.56 -12.95
C ALA A 50 -2.19 3.38 -13.19
N ALA A 51 -1.62 4.07 -14.18
CA ALA A 51 -0.18 4.08 -14.41
C ALA A 51 0.60 4.69 -13.24
N VAL A 52 0.10 5.80 -12.66
CA VAL A 52 0.70 6.42 -11.46
C VAL A 52 0.65 5.48 -10.26
N ILE A 53 -0.49 4.85 -9.98
CA ILE A 53 -0.65 3.90 -8.86
C ILE A 53 0.30 2.70 -9.05
N THR A 54 0.31 2.10 -10.24
CA THR A 54 1.15 0.93 -10.55
C THR A 54 2.64 1.26 -10.36
N ARG A 55 3.07 2.42 -10.84
CA ARG A 55 4.44 2.89 -10.63
C ARG A 55 4.73 3.17 -9.15
N GLY A 56 3.80 3.80 -8.43
CA GLY A 56 3.93 4.08 -7.01
C GLY A 56 4.15 2.82 -6.19
N ILE A 57 3.39 1.76 -6.45
CA ILE A 57 3.57 0.45 -5.80
C ILE A 57 4.95 -0.15 -6.12
N ALA A 58 5.41 -0.04 -7.37
CA ALA A 58 6.74 -0.53 -7.76
C ALA A 58 7.87 0.24 -7.06
N GLU A 59 7.73 1.55 -6.89
CA GLU A 59 8.68 2.40 -6.17
C GLU A 59 8.72 2.07 -4.68
N ILE A 60 7.54 1.95 -4.03
CA ILE A 60 7.41 1.55 -2.63
C ILE A 60 8.03 0.18 -2.39
N THR A 61 7.73 -0.81 -3.25
CA THR A 61 8.26 -2.17 -3.15
C THR A 61 9.79 -2.19 -3.25
N ARG A 62 10.36 -1.42 -4.18
CA ARG A 62 11.82 -1.30 -4.35
C ARG A 62 12.49 -0.66 -3.13
N LEU A 63 11.90 0.42 -2.61
CA LEU A 63 12.40 1.07 -1.39
C LEU A 63 12.33 0.13 -0.19
N GLY A 64 11.18 -0.50 0.04
CA GLY A 64 10.97 -1.44 1.14
C GLY A 64 11.95 -2.60 1.09
N LYS A 65 12.18 -3.18 -0.09
CA LYS A 65 13.19 -4.24 -0.27
C LYS A 65 14.59 -3.80 0.16
N VAL A 66 15.00 -2.58 -0.22
CA VAL A 66 16.32 -2.02 0.18
C VAL A 66 16.39 -1.78 1.68
N MET A 67 15.26 -1.42 2.31
CA MET A 67 15.16 -1.22 3.76
C MET A 67 15.05 -2.53 4.57
N GLY A 68 14.95 -3.67 3.90
CA GLY A 68 14.86 -5.00 4.53
C GLY A 68 13.43 -5.55 4.70
N ALA A 69 12.42 -4.87 4.16
CA ALA A 69 11.05 -5.39 4.13
C ALA A 69 10.89 -6.51 3.09
N HIS A 70 9.92 -7.39 3.31
CA HIS A 70 9.62 -8.49 2.40
C HIS A 70 8.80 -7.99 1.20
N PRO A 71 9.26 -8.14 -0.05
CA PRO A 71 8.58 -7.57 -1.22
C PRO A 71 7.13 -8.00 -1.41
N MET A 72 6.78 -9.24 -1.03
CA MET A 72 5.40 -9.73 -1.14
C MET A 72 4.41 -9.00 -0.21
N THR A 73 4.89 -8.32 0.83
CA THR A 73 4.04 -7.51 1.71
C THR A 73 3.29 -6.46 0.89
N PHE A 74 4.00 -5.75 0.01
CA PHE A 74 3.43 -4.68 -0.85
C PHE A 74 2.46 -5.17 -1.94
N ALA A 75 2.37 -6.49 -2.18
CA ALA A 75 1.38 -7.09 -3.05
C ALA A 75 0.13 -7.56 -2.28
N GLY A 76 0.16 -7.52 -0.95
CA GLY A 76 -0.93 -7.91 -0.06
C GLY A 76 -1.85 -6.74 0.33
N LEU A 77 -2.54 -6.90 1.47
CA LEU A 77 -3.48 -5.91 2.01
C LEU A 77 -2.79 -4.80 2.83
N SER A 78 -1.45 -4.75 2.85
CA SER A 78 -0.73 -3.72 3.58
C SER A 78 -0.62 -2.46 2.73
N GLY A 79 -1.27 -1.39 3.18
CA GLY A 79 -1.26 -0.08 2.51
C GLY A 79 -2.24 0.02 1.37
#